data_AF-A0A7X9G5A8-F1
#
_entry.id   AF-A0A7X9G5A8-F1
#
_cell.length_a   1.000
_cell.length_b   1.000
_cell.length_c   1.000
_cell.angle_alpha   90.00
_cell.angle_beta   90.00
_cell.angle_gamma   90.00
#
_symmetry.space_group_name_H-M   'P 1'
#
loop_
_entity.id
_entity.type
_entity.pdbx_description
1 polymer ?
#
loop_
_entity_poly.entity_id
_entity_poly.type
_entity_poly.pdbx_seq_one_letter_code
_entity_poly.pdbx_strand_id
1 'polypeptide(L)'
;MYRYLNNPRLQFFFISPNICAAWLAMMIMLLFGFAHACSLRKGKKYRWTAYCMFSVVLGLSYMLGMTYSRGGILSILLSMTIYSALTRSKIALAWIAMFLLGIFLWVPSGTDRMLSTAHINDGSIAHRLWLWRGACGLTAMRPYCGWKPNDCGKLYAQWYRPEQVTENYRTMINDTLTISVRHGLPVLFSLLLIIFAVLWLAGRIAYTSHDKILVALVCACLSYLVGASFSTLYEQPEVVSWFICLVIATICFTVGRCLLNKFNFKLLDCCIPVIAALLVCGTIWLIGCFVNAGMSFRHFEYRQMSQDMQNKLVLFASPNQTPKALIIFFLPADSFGGGENIYGLPSFREWLKDGYAIVSAALESGLQGFEASKIVLTTAFEVADGLPVLAVGVGIAGNYAILNSDNKTRALGLCGFIGINASLDWPLESLSPLAQVNKIEVPGYLIDNKNNEMDKFLQVAKAEEKSVQGLLLSENSTDMTLREKTTTATPLAIQLAAQLLQKESSP
;
A
#
# COMPACT_ATOMS: atom_id res chain seq x y z
N MET A 1 -6.60 15.72 20.96
CA MET A 1 -7.66 14.69 21.09
C MET A 1 -8.28 14.51 19.71
N TYR A 2 -8.12 13.34 19.09
CA TYR A 2 -8.65 13.06 17.75
C TYR A 2 -10.15 12.79 17.83
N ARG A 3 -10.98 13.34 16.95
CA ARG A 3 -12.43 13.08 16.93
C ARG A 3 -12.77 12.15 15.76
N TYR A 4 -13.57 11.12 16.03
CA TYR A 4 -14.13 10.23 15.00
C TYR A 4 -15.63 10.14 15.22
N LEU A 5 -16.43 10.46 14.21
CA LEU A 5 -17.90 10.56 14.33
C LEU A 5 -18.30 11.43 15.53
N ASN A 6 -17.68 12.62 15.66
CA ASN A 6 -17.83 13.56 16.78
C ASN A 6 -17.44 13.05 18.19
N ASN A 7 -16.97 11.80 18.31
CA ASN A 7 -16.56 11.25 19.59
C ASN A 7 -15.04 11.37 19.78
N PRO A 8 -14.58 11.85 20.95
CA PRO A 8 -13.16 11.95 21.24
C PRO A 8 -12.55 10.56 21.40
N ARG A 9 -11.55 10.23 20.59
CA ARG A 9 -10.75 9.01 20.68
C ARG A 9 -9.49 9.28 21.47
N LEU A 10 -9.21 8.39 22.41
CA LEU A 10 -7.97 8.41 23.17
C LEU A 10 -6.81 7.95 22.28
N GLN A 11 -5.78 8.79 22.19
CA GLN A 11 -4.59 8.56 21.35
C GLN A 11 -3.27 8.77 22.14
N PHE A 12 -3.32 9.42 23.31
CA PHE A 12 -2.14 9.89 24.05
C PHE A 12 -1.15 10.64 23.15
N PHE A 13 0.12 10.22 23.16
CA PHE A 13 1.23 10.76 22.38
C PHE A 13 1.48 9.99 21.07
N PHE A 14 0.71 8.95 20.79
CA PHE A 14 0.87 8.17 19.55
C PHE A 14 0.29 8.91 18.35
N ILE A 15 0.71 8.55 17.13
CA ILE A 15 0.20 9.17 15.88
C ILE A 15 -1.24 8.72 15.56
N SER A 16 -1.68 7.57 16.08
CA SER A 16 -3.05 7.09 15.89
C SER A 16 -3.59 6.36 17.12
N PRO A 17 -4.93 6.36 17.32
CA PRO A 17 -5.56 5.60 18.40
C PRO A 17 -5.38 4.08 18.26
N ASN A 18 -5.13 3.55 17.05
CA ASN A 18 -4.90 2.12 16.87
C ASN A 18 -3.52 1.69 17.40
N ILE A 19 -2.50 2.54 17.20
CA ILE A 19 -1.14 2.33 17.73
C ILE A 19 -1.19 2.36 19.27
N CYS A 20 -1.86 3.36 19.83
CA CYS A 20 -2.13 3.45 21.27
C CYS A 20 -2.81 2.18 21.81
N ALA A 21 -3.85 1.70 21.14
CA ALA A 21 -4.60 0.51 21.55
C ALA A 21 -3.74 -0.77 21.54
N ALA A 22 -2.87 -0.94 20.53
CA ALA A 22 -1.96 -2.08 20.48
C ALA A 22 -0.95 -2.06 21.64
N TRP A 23 -0.40 -0.87 21.95
CA TRP A 23 0.47 -0.70 23.11
C TRP A 23 -0.25 -1.00 24.43
N LEU A 24 -1.46 -0.47 24.62
CA LEU A 24 -2.28 -0.75 25.81
C LEU A 24 -2.58 -2.25 25.96
N ALA A 25 -2.91 -2.95 24.87
CA ALA A 25 -3.18 -4.38 24.90
C ALA A 25 -1.97 -5.19 25.39
N MET A 26 -0.76 -4.87 24.91
CA MET A 26 0.47 -5.51 25.40
C MET A 26 0.68 -5.26 26.89
N MET A 27 0.52 -4.00 27.34
CA MET A 27 0.73 -3.63 28.75
C MET A 27 -0.29 -4.30 29.69
N ILE A 28 -1.56 -4.35 29.29
CA ILE A 28 -2.62 -5.04 30.04
C ILE A 28 -2.25 -6.52 30.21
N MET A 29 -1.85 -7.21 29.14
CA MET A 29 -1.50 -8.64 29.23
C MET A 29 -0.34 -8.90 30.20
N LEU A 30 0.70 -8.07 30.16
CA LEU A 30 1.86 -8.20 31.04
C LEU A 30 1.47 -7.98 32.50
N LEU A 31 0.85 -6.84 32.80
CA LEU A 31 0.46 -6.48 34.16
C LEU A 31 -0.56 -7.46 34.73
N PHE A 32 -1.50 -7.93 33.93
CA PHE A 32 -2.45 -8.96 34.35
C PHE A 32 -1.73 -10.25 34.75
N GLY A 33 -0.76 -10.69 33.94
CA GLY A 33 0.08 -11.85 34.25
C GLY A 33 0.83 -11.74 35.57
N PHE A 34 1.50 -10.61 35.79
CA PHE A 34 2.21 -10.31 37.03
C PHE A 34 1.26 -10.22 38.23
N ALA A 35 0.12 -9.54 38.09
CA ALA A 35 -0.89 -9.42 39.13
C ALA A 35 -1.41 -10.79 39.55
N HIS A 36 -1.74 -11.64 38.57
CA HIS A 36 -2.23 -12.99 38.80
C HIS A 36 -1.16 -13.87 39.45
N ALA A 37 0.10 -13.80 39.01
CA ALA A 37 1.21 -14.51 39.64
C ALA A 37 1.40 -14.08 41.11
N CYS A 38 1.35 -12.78 41.41
CA CYS A 38 1.44 -12.26 42.78
C CYS A 38 0.24 -12.66 43.64
N SER A 39 -0.98 -12.71 43.09
CA SER A 39 -2.18 -13.08 43.86
C SER A 39 -2.15 -14.51 44.38
N LEU A 40 -1.41 -15.40 43.70
CA LEU A 40 -1.25 -16.80 44.09
C LEU A 40 -0.16 -17.00 45.15
N ARG A 41 0.72 -16.03 45.36
CA ARG A 41 1.77 -16.12 46.39
C ARG A 41 1.22 -15.85 47.78
N LYS A 42 1.69 -16.64 48.76
CA LYS A 42 1.37 -16.41 50.18
C LYS A 42 2.13 -15.17 50.68
N GLY A 43 1.42 -14.26 51.34
CA GLY A 43 2.00 -13.06 51.96
C GLY A 43 1.18 -11.79 51.70
N LYS A 44 0.97 -11.00 52.76
CA LYS A 44 0.18 -9.75 52.70
C LYS A 44 0.74 -8.76 51.68
N LYS A 45 2.07 -8.65 51.56
CA LYS A 45 2.74 -7.76 50.60
C LYS A 45 2.39 -8.10 49.14
N TYR A 46 2.50 -9.37 48.75
CA TYR A 46 2.19 -9.80 47.37
C TYR A 46 0.72 -9.61 47.00
N ARG A 47 -0.20 -9.82 47.95
CA ARG A 47 -1.63 -9.56 47.73
C ARG A 47 -1.92 -8.07 47.49
N TRP A 48 -1.30 -7.19 48.28
CA TRP A 48 -1.41 -5.74 48.04
C TRP A 48 -0.85 -5.33 46.68
N THR A 49 0.33 -5.85 46.31
CA THR A 49 0.89 -5.61 44.97
C THR A 49 -0.06 -6.08 43.86
N ALA A 50 -0.67 -7.26 44.01
CA ALA A 50 -1.64 -7.78 43.05
C ALA A 50 -2.87 -6.87 42.94
N TYR A 51 -3.43 -6.39 44.06
CA TYR A 51 -4.57 -5.46 44.03
C TYR A 51 -4.22 -4.14 43.35
N CYS A 52 -3.07 -3.54 43.66
CA CYS A 52 -2.62 -2.33 42.99
C CYS A 52 -2.46 -2.55 41.48
N MET A 53 -1.87 -3.67 41.06
CA MET A 53 -1.70 -4.00 39.65
C MET A 53 -3.04 -4.26 38.94
N PHE A 54 -4.00 -4.96 39.58
CA PHE A 54 -5.33 -5.15 39.01
C PHE A 54 -6.08 -3.82 38.84
N SER A 55 -5.95 -2.89 39.78
CA SER A 55 -6.51 -1.54 39.63
C SER A 55 -5.90 -0.79 38.43
N VAL A 56 -4.58 -0.88 38.23
CA VAL A 56 -3.92 -0.31 37.05
C VAL A 56 -4.42 -0.98 35.77
N VAL A 57 -4.53 -2.32 35.76
CA VAL A 57 -5.08 -3.07 34.62
C VAL A 57 -6.49 -2.60 34.27
N LEU A 58 -7.37 -2.40 35.25
CA LEU A 58 -8.72 -1.87 35.02
C LEU A 58 -8.69 -0.47 34.40
N GLY A 59 -7.82 0.42 34.90
CA GLY A 59 -7.61 1.76 34.33
C GLY A 59 -7.14 1.71 32.87
N LEU A 60 -6.14 0.88 32.57
CA LEU A 60 -5.65 0.67 31.20
C LEU A 60 -6.71 0.05 30.29
N SER A 61 -7.56 -0.84 30.83
CA SER A 61 -8.67 -1.45 30.10
C SER A 61 -9.72 -0.41 29.72
N TYR A 62 -10.05 0.48 30.65
CA TYR A 62 -10.92 1.62 30.35
C TYR A 62 -10.31 2.53 29.27
N MET A 63 -9.02 2.86 29.40
CA MET A 63 -8.28 3.63 28.38
C MET A 63 -8.32 2.92 27.01
N LEU A 64 -8.15 1.60 26.98
CA LEU A 64 -8.25 0.80 25.75
C LEU A 64 -9.65 0.93 25.12
N GLY A 65 -10.72 0.86 25.92
CA GLY A 65 -12.08 1.10 25.45
C GLY A 65 -12.24 2.50 24.82
N MET A 66 -11.64 3.52 25.45
CA MET A 66 -11.66 4.91 24.97
C MET A 66 -10.84 5.15 23.69
N THR A 67 -10.00 4.21 23.25
CA THR A 67 -9.30 4.31 21.94
C THR A 67 -10.23 4.07 20.75
N TYR A 68 -11.35 3.38 20.98
CA TYR A 68 -12.27 2.92 19.93
C TYR A 68 -11.57 2.11 18.81
N SER A 69 -10.50 1.39 19.13
CA SER A 69 -9.78 0.53 18.18
C SER A 69 -10.34 -0.89 18.19
N ARG A 70 -11.09 -1.28 17.14
CA ARG A 70 -11.58 -2.65 16.96
C ARG A 70 -10.46 -3.69 17.02
N GLY A 71 -9.31 -3.38 16.38
CA GLY A 71 -8.13 -4.24 16.39
C GLY A 71 -7.51 -4.41 17.77
N GLY A 72 -7.48 -3.35 18.58
CA GLY A 72 -6.97 -3.41 19.95
C GLY A 72 -7.88 -4.21 20.89
N ILE A 73 -9.20 -4.06 20.75
CA ILE A 73 -10.18 -4.85 21.50
C ILE A 73 -10.09 -6.33 21.12
N LEU A 74 -10.07 -6.66 19.82
CA LEU A 74 -9.93 -8.04 19.37
C LEU A 74 -8.61 -8.67 19.84
N SER A 75 -7.53 -7.91 19.76
CA SER A 75 -6.21 -8.31 20.24
C SER A 75 -6.23 -8.70 21.72
N ILE A 76 -6.77 -7.85 22.61
CA ILE A 76 -6.78 -8.17 24.04
C ILE A 76 -7.71 -9.34 24.36
N LEU A 77 -8.87 -9.45 23.70
CA LEU A 77 -9.83 -10.53 23.92
C LEU A 77 -9.24 -11.89 23.52
N LEU A 78 -8.58 -11.96 22.35
CA LEU A 78 -7.96 -13.19 21.88
C LEU A 78 -6.78 -13.59 22.78
N SER A 79 -5.90 -12.64 23.11
CA SER A 79 -4.76 -12.88 24.01
C SER A 79 -5.20 -13.31 25.41
N MET A 80 -6.24 -12.69 25.98
CA MET A 80 -6.74 -13.07 27.31
C MET A 80 -7.45 -14.42 27.29
N THR A 81 -8.13 -14.77 26.19
CA THR A 81 -8.74 -16.09 26.01
C THR A 81 -7.68 -17.18 25.98
N ILE A 82 -6.59 -16.97 25.22
CA ILE A 82 -5.46 -17.89 25.16
C ILE A 82 -4.73 -17.95 26.51
N TYR A 83 -4.56 -16.81 27.18
CA TYR A 83 -4.04 -16.77 28.55
C TYR A 83 -4.89 -17.64 29.48
N SER A 84 -6.22 -17.51 29.44
CA SER A 84 -7.13 -18.32 30.24
C SER A 84 -6.99 -19.80 29.92
N ALA A 85 -6.95 -20.18 28.63
CA ALA A 85 -6.80 -21.57 28.20
C ALA A 85 -5.47 -22.20 28.69
N LEU A 86 -4.36 -21.48 28.52
CA LEU A 86 -3.02 -21.95 28.94
C LEU A 86 -2.87 -22.03 30.46
N THR A 87 -3.52 -21.11 31.19
CA THR A 87 -3.40 -21.03 32.66
C THR A 87 -4.54 -21.69 33.43
N ARG A 88 -5.61 -22.12 32.73
CA ARG A 88 -6.91 -22.55 33.29
C ARG A 88 -7.49 -21.56 34.31
N SER A 89 -7.25 -20.26 34.09
CA SER A 89 -7.65 -19.22 35.05
C SER A 89 -9.08 -18.73 34.83
N LYS A 90 -9.93 -18.93 35.84
CA LYS A 90 -11.28 -18.34 35.90
C LYS A 90 -11.22 -16.82 36.07
N ILE A 91 -10.15 -16.27 36.66
CA ILE A 91 -9.97 -14.82 36.84
C ILE A 91 -9.83 -14.13 35.47
N ALA A 92 -9.14 -14.77 34.53
CA ALA A 92 -9.03 -14.23 33.16
C ALA A 92 -10.39 -14.19 32.45
N LEU A 93 -11.23 -15.22 32.60
CA LEU A 93 -12.60 -15.22 32.06
C LEU A 93 -13.48 -14.15 32.72
N ALA A 94 -13.38 -14.01 34.04
CA ALA A 94 -14.09 -12.97 34.78
C ALA A 94 -13.66 -11.58 34.31
N TRP A 95 -12.36 -11.36 34.06
CA TRP A 95 -11.86 -10.11 33.49
C TRP A 95 -12.42 -9.86 32.10
N ILE A 96 -12.50 -10.86 31.22
CA ILE A 96 -13.09 -10.69 29.88
C ILE A 96 -14.55 -10.24 30.00
N ALA A 97 -15.33 -10.92 30.83
CA ALA A 97 -16.73 -10.55 31.07
C ALA A 97 -16.86 -9.12 31.63
N MET A 98 -16.02 -8.76 32.61
CA MET A 98 -15.98 -7.42 33.19
C MET A 98 -15.54 -6.35 32.19
N PHE A 99 -14.59 -6.65 31.31
CA PHE A 99 -14.12 -5.73 30.28
C PHE A 99 -15.21 -5.45 29.25
N LEU A 100 -15.90 -6.49 28.76
CA LEU A 100 -17.01 -6.33 27.83
C LEU A 100 -18.19 -5.58 28.46
N LEU A 101 -18.53 -5.91 29.72
CA LEU A 101 -19.56 -5.21 30.48
C LEU A 101 -19.16 -3.74 30.72
N GLY A 102 -17.88 -3.48 31.03
CA GLY A 102 -17.36 -2.13 31.21
C GLY A 102 -17.40 -1.30 29.94
N ILE A 103 -17.10 -1.89 28.77
CA ILE A 103 -17.29 -1.21 27.47
C ILE A 103 -18.76 -0.85 27.28
N PHE A 104 -19.67 -1.77 27.59
CA PHE A 104 -21.10 -1.55 27.40
C PHE A 104 -21.66 -0.46 28.33
N LEU A 105 -21.28 -0.48 29.61
CA LEU A 105 -21.86 0.39 30.64
C LEU A 105 -21.14 1.74 30.78
N TRP A 106 -19.82 1.79 30.60
CA TRP A 106 -19.00 2.94 31.03
C TRP A 106 -18.36 3.73 29.89
N VAL A 107 -18.28 3.17 28.68
CA VAL A 107 -17.80 3.93 27.52
C VAL A 107 -18.97 4.73 26.92
N PRO A 108 -18.80 6.04 26.67
CA PRO A 108 -19.84 6.85 26.04
C PRO A 108 -20.30 6.23 24.71
N SER A 109 -21.62 6.06 24.55
CA SER A 109 -22.25 5.38 23.40
C SER A 109 -21.84 3.89 23.22
N GLY A 110 -21.50 3.18 24.31
CA GLY A 110 -21.03 1.79 24.26
C GLY A 110 -21.93 0.81 23.47
N THR A 111 -23.25 0.99 23.53
CA THR A 111 -24.26 0.21 22.79
C THR A 111 -24.09 0.35 21.28
N ASP A 112 -24.08 1.58 20.78
CA ASP A 112 -23.92 1.91 19.36
C ASP A 112 -22.55 1.45 18.85
N ARG A 113 -21.57 1.35 19.76
CA ARG A 113 -20.21 0.91 19.44
C ARG A 113 -20.07 -0.61 19.35
N MET A 114 -20.75 -1.35 20.22
CA MET A 114 -20.88 -2.80 20.06
C MET A 114 -21.64 -3.14 18.78
N LEU A 115 -22.74 -2.43 18.50
CA LEU A 115 -23.52 -2.62 17.27
C LEU A 115 -22.73 -2.24 16.01
N SER A 116 -22.03 -1.10 16.00
CA SER A 116 -21.16 -0.71 14.88
C SER A 116 -19.92 -1.61 14.72
N THR A 117 -19.55 -2.39 15.71
CA THR A 117 -18.52 -3.43 15.55
C THR A 117 -19.09 -4.67 14.85
N ALA A 118 -20.39 -4.93 14.98
CA ALA A 118 -21.11 -6.00 14.28
C ALA A 118 -21.61 -5.62 12.87
N HIS A 119 -21.67 -4.32 12.53
CA HIS A 119 -22.03 -3.86 11.19
C HIS A 119 -20.88 -4.07 10.19
N ILE A 120 -20.89 -5.23 9.51
CA ILE A 120 -19.91 -5.61 8.48
C ILE A 120 -19.95 -4.68 7.26
N ASN A 121 -21.08 -4.00 7.01
CA ASN A 121 -21.26 -3.05 5.90
C ASN A 121 -20.67 -1.66 6.13
N ASP A 122 -19.88 -1.47 7.18
CA ASP A 122 -19.11 -0.24 7.39
C ASP A 122 -18.06 -0.11 6.26
N GLY A 123 -18.12 0.99 5.51
CA GLY A 123 -17.20 1.27 4.40
C GLY A 123 -15.73 1.16 4.80
N SER A 124 -15.39 1.44 6.06
CA SER A 124 -14.02 1.29 6.56
C SER A 124 -13.52 -0.16 6.56
N ILE A 125 -14.39 -1.14 6.80
CA ILE A 125 -14.03 -2.57 6.76
C ILE A 125 -13.85 -3.00 5.30
N ALA A 126 -14.80 -2.66 4.44
CA ALA A 126 -14.73 -2.97 3.01
C ALA A 126 -13.46 -2.40 2.36
N HIS A 127 -13.12 -1.14 2.65
CA HIS A 127 -11.91 -0.51 2.10
C HIS A 127 -10.62 -1.21 2.56
N ARG A 128 -10.56 -1.70 3.81
CA ARG A 128 -9.41 -2.49 4.29
C ARG A 128 -9.33 -3.85 3.61
N LEU A 129 -10.47 -4.54 3.42
CA LEU A 129 -10.49 -5.81 2.71
C LEU A 129 -10.01 -5.65 1.26
N TRP A 130 -10.40 -4.56 0.59
CA TRP A 130 -9.91 -4.23 -0.76
C TRP A 130 -8.41 -3.93 -0.75
N LEU A 131 -7.94 -3.13 0.22
CA LEU A 131 -6.52 -2.87 0.44
C LEU A 131 -5.71 -4.15 0.64
N TRP A 132 -6.18 -5.05 1.51
CA TRP A 132 -5.51 -6.32 1.79
C TRP A 132 -5.53 -7.27 0.60
N ARG A 133 -6.65 -7.33 -0.13
CA ARG A 133 -6.75 -8.08 -1.38
C ARG A 133 -5.72 -7.58 -2.40
N GLY A 134 -5.58 -6.27 -2.56
CA GLY A 134 -4.56 -5.67 -3.42
C GLY A 134 -3.14 -5.91 -2.93
N ALA A 135 -2.90 -5.91 -1.61
CA ALA A 135 -1.60 -6.26 -1.03
C ALA A 135 -1.18 -7.69 -1.37
N CYS A 136 -2.10 -8.64 -1.30
CA CYS A 136 -1.85 -10.02 -1.72
C CYS A 136 -1.51 -10.08 -3.21
N GLY A 137 -2.27 -9.37 -4.07
CA GLY A 137 -1.99 -9.29 -5.52
C GLY A 137 -0.60 -8.76 -5.83
N LEU A 138 -0.23 -7.63 -5.20
CA LEU A 138 1.12 -7.04 -5.28
C LEU A 138 2.19 -8.03 -4.82
N THR A 139 1.97 -8.71 -3.68
CA THR A 139 2.93 -9.71 -3.16
C THR A 139 3.12 -10.85 -4.16
N ALA A 140 2.06 -11.37 -4.76
CA ALA A 140 2.14 -12.49 -5.70
C ALA A 140 2.87 -12.15 -7.01
N MET A 141 2.90 -10.87 -7.41
CA MET A 141 3.64 -10.43 -8.59
C MET A 141 5.16 -10.37 -8.38
N ARG A 142 5.61 -10.06 -7.16
CA ARG A 142 7.03 -10.01 -6.81
C ARG A 142 7.30 -10.73 -5.48
N PRO A 143 7.06 -12.06 -5.41
CA PRO A 143 7.03 -12.78 -4.15
C PRO A 143 8.40 -12.86 -3.48
N TYR A 144 9.50 -12.79 -4.22
CA TYR A 144 10.84 -12.97 -3.67
C TYR A 144 11.50 -11.68 -3.19
N CYS A 145 11.36 -10.58 -3.95
CA CYS A 145 12.12 -9.34 -3.73
C CYS A 145 11.26 -8.16 -3.27
N GLY A 146 9.93 -8.29 -3.27
CA GLY A 146 9.02 -7.18 -3.04
C GLY A 146 9.13 -6.08 -4.10
N TRP A 147 8.59 -4.91 -3.78
CA TRP A 147 8.50 -3.77 -4.69
C TRP A 147 9.45 -2.64 -4.33
N LYS A 148 10.06 -2.06 -5.36
CA LYS A 148 10.77 -0.78 -5.29
C LYS A 148 10.09 0.19 -6.27
N PRO A 149 9.75 1.42 -5.86
CA PRO A 149 9.95 1.99 -4.52
C PRO A 149 9.00 1.38 -3.47
N ASN A 150 9.35 1.50 -2.19
CA ASN A 150 8.67 0.81 -1.07
C ASN A 150 7.30 1.42 -0.69
N ASP A 151 6.72 2.28 -1.52
CA ASP A 151 5.42 2.91 -1.26
C ASP A 151 4.27 2.00 -1.74
N CYS A 152 4.04 0.95 -0.97
CA CYS A 152 3.02 -0.05 -1.24
C CYS A 152 1.61 0.56 -1.38
N GLY A 153 1.28 1.61 -0.62
CA GLY A 153 -0.05 2.22 -0.67
C GLY A 153 -0.32 2.95 -1.99
N LYS A 154 0.70 3.59 -2.58
CA LYS A 154 0.63 4.12 -3.95
C LYS A 154 0.49 3.03 -5.01
N LEU A 155 1.23 1.92 -4.88
CA LEU A 155 1.08 0.78 -5.80
C LEU A 155 -0.35 0.22 -5.77
N TYR A 156 -0.93 0.09 -4.58
CA TYR A 156 -2.33 -0.29 -4.43
C TYR A 156 -3.26 0.72 -5.10
N ALA A 157 -3.08 2.02 -4.81
CA ALA A 157 -3.89 3.10 -5.38
C ALA A 157 -3.90 3.12 -6.91
N GLN A 158 -2.77 2.75 -7.53
CA GLN A 158 -2.63 2.68 -8.97
C GLN A 158 -3.30 1.43 -9.57
N TRP A 159 -3.01 0.25 -9.00
CA TRP A 159 -3.28 -1.01 -9.69
C TRP A 159 -4.54 -1.72 -9.17
N TYR A 160 -4.84 -1.63 -7.88
CA TYR A 160 -5.87 -2.45 -7.23
C TYR A 160 -7.02 -1.66 -6.62
N ARG A 161 -6.86 -0.34 -6.40
CA ARG A 161 -7.89 0.49 -5.77
C ARG A 161 -9.13 0.60 -6.67
N PRO A 162 -10.32 0.22 -6.19
CA PRO A 162 -11.55 0.44 -6.95
C PRO A 162 -11.87 1.93 -7.09
N GLU A 163 -12.56 2.29 -8.16
CA GLU A 163 -12.83 3.69 -8.52
C GLU A 163 -13.67 4.42 -7.46
N GLN A 164 -14.49 3.69 -6.71
CA GLN A 164 -15.34 4.25 -5.66
C GLN A 164 -14.54 4.67 -4.41
N VAL A 165 -13.29 4.23 -4.27
CA VAL A 165 -12.43 4.53 -3.12
C VAL A 165 -11.51 5.69 -3.45
N THR A 166 -11.63 6.77 -2.71
CA THR A 166 -10.82 7.99 -2.88
C THR A 166 -9.69 8.08 -1.86
N GLU A 167 -9.68 7.21 -0.85
CA GLU A 167 -8.67 7.21 0.20
C GLU A 167 -7.27 6.89 -0.35
N ASN A 168 -6.30 7.63 0.18
CA ASN A 168 -4.89 7.40 -0.08
C ASN A 168 -4.27 6.71 1.13
N TYR A 169 -3.57 5.61 0.86
CA TYR A 169 -2.88 4.84 1.87
C TYR A 169 -1.37 4.98 1.68
N ARG A 170 -0.63 5.02 2.79
CA ARG A 170 0.83 4.90 2.80
C ARG A 170 1.30 3.45 2.95
N THR A 171 0.50 2.64 3.65
CA THR A 171 0.81 1.25 4.00
C THR A 171 -0.41 0.36 3.78
N MET A 172 -0.28 -0.96 3.97
CA MET A 172 -1.39 -1.91 3.86
C MET A 172 -2.26 -1.99 5.13
N ILE A 173 -1.98 -1.15 6.14
CA ILE A 173 -2.68 -1.16 7.45
C ILE A 173 -2.66 -2.58 8.05
N ASN A 174 -1.54 -3.27 7.88
CA ASN A 174 -1.28 -4.65 8.32
C ASN A 174 0.23 -4.90 8.16
N ASP A 175 0.93 -5.26 9.24
CA ASP A 175 2.39 -5.48 9.22
C ASP A 175 2.78 -6.59 8.25
N THR A 176 2.10 -7.74 8.35
CA THR A 176 2.38 -8.94 7.52
C THR A 176 2.28 -8.61 6.03
N LEU A 177 1.20 -7.94 5.61
CA LEU A 177 0.98 -7.56 4.22
C LEU A 177 1.90 -6.41 3.77
N THR A 178 2.20 -5.46 4.65
CA THR A 178 3.12 -4.36 4.32
C THR A 178 4.54 -4.89 4.10
N ILE A 179 5.00 -5.79 4.97
CA ILE A 179 6.31 -6.44 4.85
C ILE A 179 6.35 -7.31 3.59
N SER A 180 5.30 -8.09 3.30
CA SER A 180 5.28 -8.95 2.12
C SER A 180 5.36 -8.16 0.81
N VAL A 181 4.64 -7.04 0.71
CA VAL A 181 4.69 -6.18 -0.49
C VAL A 181 6.06 -5.52 -0.64
N ARG A 182 6.66 -5.01 0.44
CA ARG A 182 7.93 -4.26 0.38
C ARG A 182 9.15 -5.14 0.22
N HIS A 183 9.19 -6.28 0.91
CA HIS A 183 10.41 -7.09 1.04
C HIS A 183 10.25 -8.50 0.47
N GLY A 184 9.03 -8.90 0.10
CA GLY A 184 8.74 -10.25 -0.36
C GLY A 184 8.47 -11.25 0.77
N LEU A 185 8.03 -12.43 0.38
CA LEU A 185 7.71 -13.58 1.22
C LEU A 185 8.93 -14.18 1.94
N PRO A 186 10.16 -14.23 1.38
CA PRO A 186 11.31 -14.78 2.12
C PRO A 186 11.62 -14.02 3.41
N VAL A 187 11.56 -12.68 3.37
CA VAL A 187 11.77 -11.83 4.54
C VAL A 187 10.63 -12.02 5.54
N LEU A 188 9.38 -11.99 5.06
CA LEU A 188 8.22 -12.24 5.91
C LEU A 188 8.28 -13.62 6.58
N PHE A 189 8.59 -14.66 5.81
CA PHE A 189 8.71 -16.03 6.28
C PHE A 189 9.74 -16.15 7.40
N SER A 190 10.92 -15.55 7.21
CA SER A 190 12.00 -15.58 8.21
C SER A 190 11.58 -14.90 9.51
N LEU A 191 10.91 -13.75 9.43
CA LEU A 191 10.40 -13.04 10.60
C LEU A 191 9.31 -13.84 11.33
N LEU A 192 8.33 -14.36 10.60
CA LEU A 192 7.25 -15.17 11.17
C LEU A 192 7.78 -16.47 11.77
N LEU A 193 8.77 -17.11 11.15
CA LEU A 193 9.41 -18.32 11.66
C LEU A 193 10.04 -18.07 13.04
N ILE A 194 10.82 -16.99 13.18
CA ILE A 194 11.45 -16.63 14.46
C ILE A 194 10.38 -16.37 15.52
N ILE A 195 9.38 -15.53 15.19
CA ILE A 195 8.33 -15.16 16.14
C ILE A 195 7.51 -16.39 16.55
N PHE A 196 7.05 -17.20 15.60
CA PHE A 196 6.27 -18.40 15.90
C PHE A 196 7.08 -19.46 16.63
N ALA A 197 8.38 -19.59 16.38
CA ALA A 197 9.25 -20.49 17.14
C ALA A 197 9.33 -20.06 18.61
N VAL A 198 9.54 -18.76 18.86
CA VAL A 198 9.54 -18.21 20.22
C VAL A 198 8.20 -18.43 20.91
N LEU A 199 7.08 -18.07 20.27
CA LEU A 199 5.75 -18.22 20.86
C LEU A 199 5.36 -19.69 21.10
N TRP A 200 5.69 -20.58 20.17
CA TRP A 200 5.42 -22.01 20.30
C TRP A 200 6.19 -22.62 21.48
N LEU A 201 7.51 -22.42 21.50
CA LEU A 201 8.37 -23.00 22.52
C LEU A 201 8.05 -22.43 23.91
N ALA A 202 7.94 -21.10 24.01
CA ALA A 202 7.57 -20.42 25.24
C ALA A 202 6.17 -20.84 25.72
N GLY A 203 5.19 -20.92 24.81
CA GLY A 203 3.83 -21.35 25.11
C GLY A 203 3.75 -22.79 25.63
N ARG A 204 4.48 -23.72 25.00
CA ARG A 204 4.57 -25.12 25.45
C ARG A 204 5.21 -25.23 26.83
N ILE A 205 6.30 -24.51 27.07
CA ILE A 205 6.95 -24.48 28.39
C ILE A 205 6.03 -23.87 29.42
N ALA A 206 5.36 -22.77 29.10
CA ALA A 206 4.44 -22.10 30.01
C ALA A 206 3.22 -22.98 30.36
N TYR A 207 2.70 -23.73 29.38
CA TYR A 207 1.62 -24.69 29.59
C TYR A 207 2.02 -25.82 30.54
N THR A 208 3.19 -26.41 30.33
CA THR A 208 3.70 -27.55 31.13
C THR A 208 4.16 -27.14 32.53
N SER A 209 4.80 -25.98 32.67
CA SER A 209 5.29 -25.45 33.95
C SER A 209 4.24 -24.66 34.74
N HIS A 210 3.09 -24.36 34.12
CA HIS A 210 2.07 -23.45 34.63
C HIS A 210 2.61 -22.05 35.03
N ASP A 211 3.70 -21.60 34.39
CA ASP A 211 4.32 -20.29 34.66
C ASP A 211 3.48 -19.15 34.10
N LYS A 212 2.77 -18.45 35.00
CA LYS A 212 1.86 -17.35 34.65
C LYS A 212 2.57 -16.15 34.02
N ILE A 213 3.83 -15.90 34.36
CA ILE A 213 4.61 -14.78 33.82
C ILE A 213 4.99 -15.10 32.37
N LEU A 214 5.46 -16.32 32.11
CA LEU A 214 5.79 -16.74 30.75
C LEU A 214 4.55 -16.75 29.85
N VAL A 215 3.39 -17.23 30.34
CA VAL A 215 2.13 -17.13 29.56
C VAL A 215 1.80 -15.66 29.24
N ALA A 216 2.00 -14.75 30.20
CA ALA A 216 1.73 -13.33 29.99
C ALA A 216 2.63 -12.70 28.92
N LEU A 217 3.92 -13.02 28.92
CA LEU A 217 4.88 -12.60 27.90
C LEU A 217 4.47 -13.09 26.50
N VAL A 218 4.12 -14.37 26.38
CA VAL A 218 3.63 -14.97 25.13
C VAL A 218 2.36 -14.29 24.65
N CYS A 219 1.37 -14.08 25.54
CA CYS A 219 0.10 -13.47 25.17
C CYS A 219 0.22 -11.96 24.89
N ALA A 220 1.19 -11.27 25.50
CA ALA A 220 1.52 -9.88 25.17
C ALA A 220 2.12 -9.80 23.76
N CYS A 221 3.07 -10.66 23.43
CA CYS A 221 3.61 -10.76 22.07
C CYS A 221 2.50 -11.11 21.05
N LEU A 222 1.60 -12.04 21.40
CA LEU A 222 0.45 -12.36 20.57
C LEU A 222 -0.49 -11.16 20.38
N SER A 223 -0.70 -10.35 21.42
CA SER A 223 -1.54 -9.16 21.34
C SER A 223 -0.98 -8.15 20.32
N TYR A 224 0.35 -8.01 20.26
CA TYR A 224 1.00 -7.23 19.21
C TYR A 224 0.68 -7.79 17.83
N LEU A 225 0.87 -9.09 17.59
CA LEU A 225 0.65 -9.71 16.28
C LEU A 225 -0.79 -9.57 15.78
N VAL A 226 -1.76 -9.74 16.68
CA VAL A 226 -3.18 -9.53 16.36
C VAL A 226 -3.44 -8.06 16.06
N GLY A 227 -2.90 -7.14 16.86
CA GLY A 227 -3.02 -5.69 16.60
C GLY A 227 -2.38 -5.28 15.27
N ALA A 228 -1.21 -5.84 14.97
CA ALA A 228 -0.44 -5.66 13.74
C ALA A 228 -1.16 -6.22 12.51
N SER A 229 -2.15 -7.10 12.68
CA SER A 229 -3.02 -7.54 11.58
C SER A 229 -4.02 -6.46 11.15
N PHE A 230 -4.23 -5.42 11.97
CA PHE A 230 -5.20 -4.34 11.70
C PHE A 230 -4.57 -2.96 11.66
N SER A 231 -3.25 -2.85 11.75
CA SER A 231 -2.49 -1.60 11.72
C SER A 231 -1.03 -1.87 11.38
N THR A 232 -0.34 -0.89 10.81
CA THR A 232 1.09 -0.98 10.52
C THR A 232 1.89 -0.49 11.72
N LEU A 233 2.18 -1.39 12.65
CA LEU A 233 2.84 -1.11 13.93
C LEU A 233 4.37 -1.14 13.82
N TYR A 234 4.93 -1.94 12.90
CA TYR A 234 6.39 -2.09 12.81
C TYR A 234 7.13 -0.81 12.37
N GLU A 235 6.43 0.10 11.69
CA GLU A 235 6.95 1.43 11.32
C GLU A 235 6.94 2.44 12.48
N GLN A 236 6.39 2.07 13.64
CA GLN A 236 6.19 2.95 14.79
C GLN A 236 7.19 2.58 15.89
N PRO A 237 8.31 3.31 16.02
CA PRO A 237 9.38 3.01 16.98
C PRO A 237 8.86 2.84 18.42
N GLU A 238 7.83 3.60 18.79
CA GLU A 238 7.24 3.64 20.12
C GLU A 238 6.47 2.35 20.48
N VAL A 239 6.13 1.50 19.51
CA VAL A 239 5.43 0.23 19.77
C VAL A 239 6.29 -0.97 19.38
N VAL A 240 7.00 -0.88 18.24
CA VAL A 240 7.87 -1.97 17.79
C VAL A 240 9.02 -2.22 18.77
N SER A 241 9.58 -1.18 19.39
CA SER A 241 10.66 -1.34 20.39
C SER A 241 10.17 -2.11 21.62
N TRP A 242 8.95 -1.84 22.08
CA TRP A 242 8.34 -2.62 23.16
C TRP A 242 8.12 -4.08 22.75
N PHE A 243 7.63 -4.33 21.54
CA PHE A 243 7.47 -5.69 21.04
C PHE A 243 8.80 -6.44 20.98
N ILE A 244 9.88 -5.82 20.48
CA ILE A 244 11.21 -6.41 20.45
C ILE A 244 11.69 -6.74 21.87
N CYS A 245 11.55 -5.81 22.83
CA CYS A 245 11.87 -6.05 24.23
C CYS A 245 11.08 -7.24 24.81
N LEU A 246 9.80 -7.40 24.45
CA LEU A 246 8.96 -8.51 24.88
C LEU A 246 9.39 -9.84 24.27
N VAL A 247 9.75 -9.86 22.99
CA VAL A 247 10.30 -11.05 22.34
C VAL A 247 11.61 -11.47 23.02
N ILE A 248 12.53 -10.52 23.26
CA ILE A 248 13.80 -10.79 23.96
C ILE A 248 13.53 -11.32 25.38
N ALA A 249 12.68 -10.67 26.15
CA ALA A 249 12.31 -11.13 27.49
C ALA A 249 11.71 -12.54 27.46
N THR A 250 10.85 -12.82 26.48
CA THR A 250 10.26 -14.15 26.27
C THR A 250 11.34 -15.19 25.98
N ILE A 251 12.30 -14.89 25.09
CA ILE A 251 13.44 -15.76 24.79
C ILE A 251 14.26 -16.03 26.06
N CYS A 252 14.65 -15.00 26.80
CA CYS A 252 15.46 -15.14 28.01
C CYS A 252 14.77 -16.03 29.06
N PHE A 253 13.46 -15.81 29.31
CA PHE A 253 12.69 -16.67 30.23
C PHE A 253 12.58 -18.11 29.74
N THR A 254 12.34 -18.29 28.45
CA THR A 254 12.23 -19.60 27.80
C THR A 254 13.53 -20.39 27.94
N VAL A 255 14.66 -19.77 27.59
CA VAL A 255 16.00 -20.36 27.72
C VAL A 255 16.30 -20.70 29.17
N GLY A 256 16.08 -19.77 30.11
CA GLY A 256 16.29 -20.03 31.54
C GLY A 256 15.48 -21.22 32.06
N ARG A 257 14.22 -21.35 31.63
CA ARG A 257 13.38 -22.50 31.98
C ARG A 257 13.85 -23.80 31.32
N CYS A 258 14.31 -23.77 30.07
CA CYS A 258 14.90 -24.93 29.40
C CYS A 258 16.12 -25.45 30.15
N LEU A 259 17.02 -24.55 30.58
CA LEU A 259 18.23 -24.90 31.31
C LEU A 259 17.92 -25.52 32.68
N LEU A 260 16.93 -24.97 33.40
CA LEU A 260 16.53 -25.47 34.72
C LEU A 260 15.82 -26.83 34.65
N ASN A 261 14.96 -27.04 33.66
CA ASN A 261 14.06 -28.19 33.61
C ASN A 261 14.50 -29.31 32.66
N LYS A 262 15.71 -29.23 32.07
CA LYS A 262 16.24 -30.19 31.07
C LYS A 262 15.20 -30.53 30.00
N PHE A 263 14.72 -29.50 29.31
CA PHE A 263 13.59 -29.64 28.38
C PHE A 263 13.92 -30.51 27.17
N ASN A 264 13.11 -31.54 26.93
CA ASN A 264 13.24 -32.42 25.76
C ASN A 264 12.64 -31.78 24.52
N PHE A 265 13.51 -31.30 23.62
CA PHE A 265 13.11 -30.83 22.29
C PHE A 265 12.57 -31.99 21.46
N LYS A 266 11.40 -31.78 20.83
CA LYS A 266 10.78 -32.72 19.90
C LYS A 266 10.88 -32.16 18.49
N LEU A 267 10.93 -33.02 17.48
CA LEU A 267 10.91 -32.59 16.07
C LEU A 267 9.73 -31.66 15.75
N LEU A 268 8.57 -31.93 16.37
CA LEU A 268 7.37 -31.09 16.25
C LEU A 268 7.58 -29.63 16.68
N ASP A 269 8.52 -29.35 17.59
CA ASP A 269 8.81 -27.97 18.03
C ASP A 269 9.45 -27.12 16.92
N CYS A 270 10.10 -27.78 15.96
CA CYS A 270 10.64 -27.14 14.78
C CYS A 270 9.60 -27.10 13.64
N CYS A 271 8.83 -28.18 13.45
CA CYS A 271 7.88 -28.28 12.35
C CYS A 271 6.70 -27.31 12.48
N ILE A 272 6.14 -27.12 13.68
CA ILE A 272 4.92 -26.32 13.86
C ILE A 272 5.13 -24.84 13.50
N PRO A 273 6.19 -24.15 13.97
CA PRO A 273 6.49 -22.79 13.54
C PRO A 273 6.71 -22.65 12.02
N VAL A 274 7.41 -23.61 11.41
CA VAL A 274 7.65 -23.64 9.96
C VAL A 274 6.34 -23.76 9.20
N ILE A 275 5.49 -24.73 9.58
CA ILE A 275 4.18 -24.94 8.95
C ILE A 275 3.30 -23.69 9.13
N ALA A 276 3.26 -23.08 10.32
CA ALA A 276 2.48 -21.87 10.57
C ALA A 276 2.95 -20.69 9.70
N ALA A 277 4.27 -20.46 9.58
CA ALA A 277 4.83 -19.42 8.72
C ALA A 277 4.55 -19.70 7.24
N LEU A 278 4.69 -20.96 6.79
CA LEU A 278 4.35 -21.39 5.42
C LEU A 278 2.87 -21.20 5.12
N LEU A 279 1.97 -21.49 6.06
CA LEU A 279 0.53 -21.31 5.88
C LEU A 279 0.18 -19.83 5.69
N VAL A 280 0.75 -18.93 6.49
CA VAL A 280 0.52 -17.47 6.34
C VAL A 280 1.05 -16.99 5.00
N CYS A 281 2.32 -17.26 4.68
CA CYS A 281 2.92 -16.83 3.41
C CYS A 281 2.22 -17.44 2.19
N GLY A 282 1.90 -18.74 2.25
CA GLY A 282 1.19 -19.48 1.21
C GLY A 282 -0.21 -18.95 0.99
N THR A 283 -0.94 -18.60 2.05
CA THR A 283 -2.29 -18.00 1.93
C THR A 283 -2.22 -16.63 1.26
N ILE A 284 -1.28 -15.76 1.67
CA ILE A 284 -1.09 -14.44 1.03
C ILE A 284 -0.78 -14.60 -0.46
N TRP A 285 0.13 -15.53 -0.80
CA TRP A 285 0.51 -15.80 -2.18
C TRP A 285 -0.66 -16.35 -3.00
N LEU A 286 -1.36 -17.37 -2.51
CA LEU A 286 -2.50 -18.00 -3.21
C LEU A 286 -3.62 -16.99 -3.45
N ILE A 287 -4.02 -16.22 -2.43
CA ILE A 287 -5.01 -15.15 -2.60
C ILE A 287 -4.51 -14.16 -3.66
N GLY A 288 -3.24 -13.76 -3.62
CA GLY A 288 -2.66 -12.87 -4.61
C GLY A 288 -2.73 -13.41 -6.04
N CYS A 289 -2.43 -14.69 -6.24
CA CYS A 289 -2.58 -15.35 -7.54
C CYS A 289 -4.03 -15.32 -8.03
N PHE A 290 -5.01 -15.60 -7.16
CA PHE A 290 -6.43 -15.51 -7.52
C PHE A 290 -6.87 -14.10 -7.86
N VAL A 291 -6.36 -13.09 -7.14
CA VAL A 291 -6.64 -11.68 -7.43
C VAL A 291 -6.10 -11.30 -8.81
N ASN A 292 -4.86 -11.68 -9.10
CA ASN A 292 -4.18 -11.32 -10.34
C ASN A 292 -4.78 -12.04 -11.56
N ALA A 293 -5.26 -13.27 -11.39
CA ALA A 293 -5.97 -14.00 -12.43
C ALA A 293 -7.24 -13.28 -12.93
N GLY A 294 -7.85 -12.43 -12.09
CA GLY A 294 -9.03 -11.65 -12.44
C GLY A 294 -8.76 -10.26 -13.01
N MET A 295 -7.49 -9.86 -13.16
CA MET A 295 -7.15 -8.52 -13.67
C MET A 295 -7.04 -8.49 -15.20
N SER A 296 -7.12 -7.31 -15.80
CA SER A 296 -6.99 -7.11 -17.26
C SER A 296 -5.54 -7.09 -17.76
N PHE A 297 -4.56 -7.08 -16.85
CA PHE A 297 -3.14 -6.95 -17.17
C PHE A 297 -2.31 -8.08 -16.57
N ARG A 298 -1.23 -8.43 -17.29
CA ARG A 298 -0.41 -9.61 -16.99
C ARG A 298 0.74 -9.30 -16.07
N HIS A 299 1.40 -8.19 -16.36
CA HIS A 299 2.67 -7.87 -15.77
C HIS A 299 2.87 -6.36 -15.77
N PHE A 300 3.45 -5.85 -14.70
CA PHE A 300 4.04 -4.53 -14.69
C PHE A 300 5.33 -4.54 -13.87
N GLU A 301 6.27 -3.70 -14.26
CA GLU A 301 7.58 -3.57 -13.62
C GLU A 301 8.07 -2.14 -13.67
N TYR A 302 8.84 -1.75 -12.65
CA TYR A 302 9.57 -0.49 -12.63
C TYR A 302 11.04 -0.82 -12.87
N ARG A 303 11.60 -0.31 -13.97
CA ARG A 303 13.01 -0.42 -14.30
C ARG A 303 13.69 0.91 -14.07
N GLN A 304 14.90 0.88 -13.54
CA GLN A 304 15.72 2.08 -13.44
C GLN A 304 16.27 2.41 -14.83
N MET A 305 16.15 3.68 -15.22
CA MET A 305 16.76 4.21 -16.43
C MET A 305 18.29 4.19 -16.29
N SER A 306 19.05 4.15 -17.40
CA SER A 306 20.50 3.87 -17.43
C SER A 306 21.35 4.67 -16.40
N GLN A 307 22.56 4.18 -16.13
CA GLN A 307 23.45 4.69 -15.06
C GLN A 307 23.72 6.21 -15.09
N ASP A 308 23.62 6.85 -16.26
CA ASP A 308 23.89 8.29 -16.43
C ASP A 308 22.73 9.19 -15.98
N MET A 309 21.50 8.65 -15.88
CA MET A 309 20.28 9.39 -15.50
C MET A 309 19.79 8.89 -14.14
N GLN A 310 20.66 9.04 -13.13
CA GLN A 310 20.46 8.53 -11.78
C GLN A 310 19.03 8.82 -11.27
N ASN A 311 18.37 7.77 -10.81
CA ASN A 311 17.09 7.75 -10.08
C ASN A 311 15.76 7.90 -10.84
N LYS A 312 15.74 7.94 -12.18
CA LYS A 312 14.45 7.91 -12.92
C LYS A 312 13.99 6.46 -13.12
N LEU A 313 12.78 6.11 -12.66
CA LEU A 313 12.16 4.81 -12.94
C LEU A 313 11.25 4.95 -14.17
N VAL A 314 11.25 3.93 -15.00
CA VAL A 314 10.32 3.77 -16.12
C VAL A 314 9.40 2.61 -15.77
N LEU A 315 8.09 2.86 -15.82
CA LEU A 315 7.07 1.83 -15.69
C LEU A 315 6.89 1.15 -17.04
N PHE A 316 6.91 -0.17 -17.05
CA PHE A 316 6.43 -1.01 -18.14
C PHE A 316 5.21 -1.78 -17.65
N ALA A 317 4.14 -1.82 -18.44
CA ALA A 317 2.98 -2.64 -18.16
C ALA A 317 2.42 -3.25 -19.44
N SER A 318 1.99 -4.51 -19.38
CA SER A 318 1.49 -5.26 -20.52
C SER A 318 0.11 -5.86 -20.25
N PRO A 319 -0.82 -5.78 -21.22
CA PRO A 319 -2.14 -6.36 -21.11
C PRO A 319 -2.08 -7.90 -21.04
N ASN A 320 -3.18 -8.54 -20.65
CA ASN A 320 -3.26 -10.00 -20.65
C ASN A 320 -3.30 -10.62 -22.05
N GLN A 321 -3.74 -9.86 -23.05
CA GLN A 321 -3.78 -10.24 -24.46
C GLN A 321 -2.54 -9.74 -25.21
N THR A 322 -2.35 -10.18 -26.46
CA THR A 322 -1.32 -9.64 -27.35
C THR A 322 -1.54 -8.13 -27.52
N PRO A 323 -0.54 -7.28 -27.22
CA PRO A 323 -0.72 -5.82 -27.31
C PRO A 323 -1.04 -5.37 -28.73
N LYS A 324 -1.98 -4.44 -28.86
CA LYS A 324 -2.33 -3.80 -30.15
C LYS A 324 -1.30 -2.76 -30.57
N ALA A 325 -0.76 -2.05 -29.59
CA ALA A 325 0.20 -0.97 -29.74
C ALA A 325 0.91 -0.72 -28.40
N LEU A 326 2.02 0.01 -28.44
CA LEU A 326 2.73 0.51 -27.27
C LEU A 326 2.42 2.00 -27.07
N ILE A 327 1.92 2.37 -25.91
CA ILE A 327 1.60 3.75 -25.56
C ILE A 327 2.65 4.26 -24.57
N ILE A 328 3.31 5.36 -24.92
CA ILE A 328 4.33 6.00 -24.11
C ILE A 328 3.71 7.20 -23.40
N PHE A 329 3.66 7.16 -22.08
CA PHE A 329 3.17 8.25 -21.26
C PHE A 329 4.29 9.11 -20.71
N PHE A 330 4.35 10.36 -21.15
CA PHE A 330 5.17 11.41 -20.56
C PHE A 330 4.36 12.17 -19.51
N LEU A 331 4.77 12.04 -18.25
CA LEU A 331 4.11 12.67 -17.11
C LEU A 331 5.00 13.76 -16.49
N PRO A 332 4.44 14.86 -15.97
CA PRO A 332 5.22 15.85 -15.24
C PRO A 332 5.74 15.29 -13.91
N ALA A 333 7.03 15.39 -13.65
CA ALA A 333 7.63 15.00 -12.38
C ALA A 333 7.01 15.76 -11.20
N ASP A 334 6.71 17.05 -11.32
CA ASP A 334 6.18 17.81 -10.17
C ASP A 334 4.75 17.36 -9.77
N SER A 335 3.97 16.90 -10.75
CA SER A 335 2.58 16.47 -10.52
C SER A 335 2.43 14.97 -10.28
N PHE A 336 3.37 14.16 -10.77
CA PHE A 336 3.30 12.70 -10.75
C PHE A 336 4.55 12.02 -10.18
N GLY A 337 5.53 12.79 -9.69
CA GLY A 337 6.91 12.34 -9.47
C GLY A 337 7.76 13.17 -8.49
N GLY A 338 7.19 13.77 -7.44
CA GLY A 338 8.02 14.21 -6.30
C GLY A 338 8.93 13.06 -5.81
N GLY A 339 10.08 13.37 -5.19
CA GLY A 339 11.18 12.43 -4.92
C GLY A 339 10.80 10.97 -4.63
N GLU A 340 11.34 10.04 -5.43
CA GLU A 340 11.19 8.57 -5.36
C GLU A 340 9.79 7.97 -5.65
N ASN A 341 8.90 8.69 -6.35
CA ASN A 341 7.52 8.24 -6.53
C ASN A 341 7.25 7.30 -7.72
N ILE A 342 6.20 6.49 -7.53
CA ILE A 342 5.64 5.50 -8.45
C ILE A 342 4.93 6.21 -9.60
N TYR A 343 5.36 5.93 -10.83
CA TYR A 343 4.85 6.56 -12.05
C TYR A 343 3.63 5.82 -12.57
N GLY A 344 2.46 6.40 -12.34
CA GLY A 344 1.22 5.66 -12.48
C GLY A 344 -0.05 6.47 -12.42
N LEU A 345 -0.83 6.40 -13.50
CA LEU A 345 -2.20 6.87 -13.50
C LEU A 345 -3.15 5.69 -13.27
N PRO A 346 -4.18 5.81 -12.41
CA PRO A 346 -5.23 4.79 -12.31
C PRO A 346 -5.87 4.47 -13.66
N SER A 347 -5.89 5.44 -14.59
CA SER A 347 -6.39 5.30 -15.95
C SER A 347 -5.59 4.31 -16.80
N PHE A 348 -4.35 3.96 -16.46
CA PHE A 348 -3.57 2.94 -17.17
C PHE A 348 -4.29 1.59 -17.23
N ARG A 349 -5.16 1.30 -16.26
CA ARG A 349 -5.96 0.07 -16.25
C ARG A 349 -6.95 0.01 -17.41
N GLU A 350 -7.52 1.14 -17.82
CA GLU A 350 -8.43 1.21 -18.97
C GLU A 350 -7.66 1.00 -20.29
N TRP A 351 -6.47 1.61 -20.43
CA TRP A 351 -5.59 1.36 -21.58
C TRP A 351 -5.19 -0.12 -21.69
N LEU A 352 -4.82 -0.76 -20.57
CA LEU A 352 -4.46 -2.18 -20.56
C LEU A 352 -5.67 -3.08 -20.87
N LYS A 353 -6.85 -2.73 -20.35
CA LYS A 353 -8.11 -3.42 -20.65
C LYS A 353 -8.45 -3.37 -22.15
N ASP A 354 -8.16 -2.25 -22.80
CA ASP A 354 -8.37 -2.08 -24.24
C ASP A 354 -7.26 -2.71 -25.10
N GLY A 355 -6.25 -3.32 -24.47
CA GLY A 355 -5.20 -4.09 -25.14
C GLY A 355 -3.95 -3.30 -25.50
N TYR A 356 -3.72 -2.16 -24.87
CA TYR A 356 -2.53 -1.35 -25.08
C TYR A 356 -1.44 -1.70 -24.06
N ALA A 357 -0.20 -1.91 -24.53
CA ALA A 357 0.96 -1.95 -23.65
C ALA A 357 1.36 -0.50 -23.29
N ILE A 358 1.99 -0.33 -22.12
CA ILE A 358 2.28 0.99 -21.56
C ILE A 358 3.75 1.07 -21.18
N VAL A 359 4.40 2.15 -21.61
CA VAL A 359 5.64 2.67 -21.03
C VAL A 359 5.31 4.01 -20.40
N SER A 360 5.73 4.27 -19.17
CA SER A 360 5.52 5.58 -18.54
C SER A 360 6.76 6.07 -17.82
N ALA A 361 7.06 7.36 -18.02
CA ALA A 361 8.12 8.05 -17.33
C ALA A 361 7.63 9.42 -16.84
N ALA A 362 8.02 9.79 -15.63
CA ALA A 362 7.88 11.17 -15.19
C ALA A 362 9.14 11.97 -15.51
N LEU A 363 8.92 13.15 -16.07
CA LEU A 363 9.95 14.00 -16.65
C LEU A 363 9.88 15.37 -15.99
N GLU A 364 11.03 15.89 -15.61
CA GLU A 364 11.18 17.26 -15.13
C GLU A 364 10.91 18.25 -16.26
N SER A 365 10.60 19.50 -15.93
CA SER A 365 10.51 20.58 -16.90
C SER A 365 11.87 20.90 -17.53
N GLY A 366 11.87 21.50 -18.72
CA GLY A 366 13.08 22.02 -19.36
C GLY A 366 13.82 21.03 -20.26
N LEU A 367 15.07 21.36 -20.58
CA LEU A 367 15.90 20.64 -21.56
C LEU A 367 16.27 19.23 -21.08
N GLN A 368 16.55 19.07 -19.79
CA GLN A 368 16.87 17.76 -19.21
C GLN A 368 15.69 16.78 -19.32
N GLY A 369 14.46 17.26 -19.09
CA GLY A 369 13.24 16.47 -19.30
C GLY A 369 13.04 16.08 -20.76
N PHE A 370 13.34 17.00 -21.68
CA PHE A 370 13.25 16.72 -23.12
C PHE A 370 14.28 15.67 -23.55
N GLU A 371 15.54 15.78 -23.14
CA GLU A 371 16.55 14.75 -23.46
C GLU A 371 16.20 13.40 -22.82
N ALA A 372 15.68 13.39 -21.59
CA ALA A 372 15.16 12.19 -20.96
C ALA A 372 14.03 11.55 -21.78
N SER A 373 13.12 12.35 -22.33
CA SER A 373 12.00 11.85 -23.15
C SER A 373 12.48 11.09 -24.40
N LYS A 374 13.57 11.55 -25.04
CA LYS A 374 14.17 10.87 -26.20
C LYS A 374 14.75 9.51 -25.85
N ILE A 375 15.38 9.40 -24.67
CA ILE A 375 15.93 8.13 -24.18
C ILE A 375 14.79 7.15 -23.84
N VAL A 376 13.72 7.62 -23.17
CA VAL A 376 12.52 6.80 -22.89
C VAL A 376 11.92 6.29 -24.19
N LEU A 377 11.80 7.17 -25.19
CA LEU A 377 11.25 6.83 -26.50
C LEU A 377 12.08 5.77 -27.22
N THR A 378 13.41 5.91 -27.21
CA THR A 378 14.32 4.92 -27.80
C THR A 378 14.18 3.55 -27.10
N THR A 379 14.14 3.55 -25.77
CA THR A 379 13.93 2.33 -24.97
C THR A 379 12.57 1.70 -25.25
N ALA A 380 11.54 2.52 -25.45
CA ALA A 380 10.20 2.05 -25.76
C ALA A 380 10.14 1.39 -27.14
N PHE A 381 10.83 1.93 -28.16
CA PHE A 381 10.92 1.29 -29.48
C PHE A 381 11.61 -0.08 -29.42
N GLU A 382 12.67 -0.22 -28.62
CA GLU A 382 13.32 -1.52 -28.40
C GLU A 382 12.36 -2.55 -27.77
N VAL A 383 11.48 -2.11 -26.86
CA VAL A 383 10.49 -2.96 -26.20
C VAL A 383 9.26 -3.21 -27.07
N ALA A 384 8.95 -2.31 -28.01
CA ALA A 384 7.80 -2.42 -28.89
C ALA A 384 7.88 -3.64 -29.82
N ASP A 385 9.09 -4.08 -30.20
CA ASP A 385 9.32 -5.26 -31.03
C ASP A 385 8.45 -5.26 -32.31
N GLY A 386 8.41 -4.12 -33.00
CA GLY A 386 7.61 -3.92 -34.22
C GLY A 386 6.15 -3.53 -33.99
N LEU A 387 5.70 -3.38 -32.74
CA LEU A 387 4.38 -2.81 -32.44
C LEU A 387 4.33 -1.32 -32.81
N PRO A 388 3.19 -0.83 -33.30
CA PRO A 388 3.00 0.60 -33.52
C PRO A 388 3.07 1.36 -32.19
N VAL A 389 3.70 2.53 -32.20
CA VAL A 389 3.98 3.31 -30.99
C VAL A 389 3.21 4.64 -31.01
N LEU A 390 2.62 5.01 -29.89
CA LEU A 390 1.95 6.30 -29.70
C LEU A 390 2.52 7.03 -28.49
N ALA A 391 2.77 8.34 -28.63
CA ALA A 391 3.18 9.19 -27.52
C ALA A 391 1.99 9.94 -26.92
N VAL A 392 1.81 9.86 -25.60
CA VAL A 392 0.81 10.61 -24.85
C VAL A 392 1.52 11.43 -23.79
N GLY A 393 1.37 12.75 -23.84
CA GLY A 393 1.98 13.65 -22.85
C GLY A 393 0.92 14.44 -22.10
N VAL A 394 1.16 14.67 -20.81
CA VAL A 394 0.23 15.37 -19.91
C VAL A 394 0.88 16.65 -19.37
N GLY A 395 0.14 17.76 -19.32
CA GLY A 395 0.67 19.03 -18.82
C GLY A 395 1.89 19.47 -19.62
N ILE A 396 2.92 19.97 -18.93
CA ILE A 396 4.22 20.31 -19.53
C ILE A 396 4.86 19.15 -20.30
N ALA A 397 4.66 17.90 -19.87
CA ALA A 397 5.21 16.74 -20.54
C ALA A 397 4.45 16.41 -21.85
N GLY A 398 3.26 17.01 -22.04
CA GLY A 398 2.57 17.14 -23.32
C GLY A 398 3.46 17.67 -24.42
N ASN A 399 4.32 18.63 -24.10
CA ASN A 399 5.24 19.25 -25.05
C ASN A 399 6.24 18.23 -25.59
N TYR A 400 6.70 17.32 -24.74
CA TYR A 400 7.66 16.30 -25.14
C TYR A 400 7.03 15.27 -26.09
N ALA A 401 5.74 14.97 -25.96
CA ALA A 401 5.05 14.14 -26.95
C ALA A 401 5.03 14.81 -28.33
N ILE A 402 4.84 16.14 -28.39
CA ILE A 402 4.83 16.91 -29.64
C ILE A 402 6.25 17.09 -30.18
N LEU A 403 7.23 17.43 -29.35
CA LEU A 403 8.60 17.70 -29.79
C LEU A 403 9.34 16.45 -30.26
N ASN A 404 8.90 15.25 -29.85
CA ASN A 404 9.41 13.97 -30.35
C ASN A 404 8.58 13.43 -31.52
N SER A 405 7.84 14.26 -32.26
CA SER A 405 6.98 13.83 -33.38
C SER A 405 7.65 14.01 -34.76
N ASP A 406 8.98 13.99 -34.81
CA ASP A 406 9.78 14.30 -35.99
C ASP A 406 9.95 13.13 -36.98
N ASN A 407 10.61 13.39 -38.12
CA ASN A 407 10.85 12.35 -39.13
C ASN A 407 11.67 11.16 -38.59
N LYS A 408 12.60 11.42 -37.66
CA LYS A 408 13.48 10.40 -37.09
C LYS A 408 12.67 9.41 -36.26
N THR A 409 11.78 9.91 -35.42
CA THR A 409 10.91 9.09 -34.56
C THR A 409 9.80 8.41 -35.35
N ARG A 410 9.28 9.05 -36.40
CA ARG A 410 8.39 8.41 -37.38
C ARG A 410 9.05 7.20 -38.04
N ALA A 411 10.30 7.34 -38.47
CA ALA A 411 11.06 6.23 -39.07
C ALA A 411 11.31 5.06 -38.11
N LEU A 412 11.20 5.28 -36.79
CA LEU A 412 11.28 4.26 -35.75
C LEU A 412 9.92 3.61 -35.42
N GLY A 413 8.82 4.07 -36.01
CA GLY A 413 7.48 3.51 -35.81
C GLY A 413 6.55 4.31 -34.89
N LEU A 414 6.82 5.60 -34.66
CA LEU A 414 5.85 6.49 -34.01
C LEU A 414 4.69 6.79 -34.98
N CYS A 415 3.47 6.40 -34.62
CA CYS A 415 2.28 6.59 -35.46
C CYS A 415 1.55 7.92 -35.19
N GLY A 416 1.81 8.55 -34.03
CA GLY A 416 1.17 9.81 -33.67
C GLY A 416 1.40 10.24 -32.23
N PHE A 417 0.80 11.37 -31.85
CA PHE A 417 0.84 11.88 -30.48
C PHE A 417 -0.51 12.39 -29.96
N ILE A 418 -0.65 12.42 -28.63
CA ILE A 418 -1.76 13.06 -27.92
C ILE A 418 -1.18 13.97 -26.82
N GLY A 419 -1.43 15.27 -26.90
CA GLY A 419 -1.07 16.25 -25.87
C GLY A 419 -2.29 16.63 -25.02
N ILE A 420 -2.27 16.31 -23.73
CA ILE A 420 -3.34 16.66 -22.78
C ILE A 420 -2.91 17.86 -21.96
N ASN A 421 -3.56 19.01 -22.13
CA ASN A 421 -3.25 20.27 -21.44
C ASN A 421 -1.75 20.65 -21.65
N ALA A 422 -1.26 20.49 -22.87
CA ALA A 422 0.13 20.79 -23.24
C ALA A 422 0.39 22.31 -23.26
N SER A 423 1.59 22.72 -22.85
CA SER A 423 2.00 24.12 -22.88
C SER A 423 2.69 24.41 -24.21
N LEU A 424 1.97 25.00 -25.15
CA LEU A 424 2.39 25.01 -26.56
C LEU A 424 3.42 26.10 -26.88
N ASP A 425 3.52 27.12 -26.02
CA ASP A 425 4.48 28.22 -26.15
C ASP A 425 5.45 28.22 -24.95
N TRP A 426 6.75 28.18 -25.25
CA TRP A 426 7.82 28.15 -24.25
C TRP A 426 8.87 29.24 -24.52
N PRO A 427 9.48 29.83 -23.48
CA PRO A 427 10.49 30.88 -23.66
C PRO A 427 11.72 30.45 -24.47
N LEU A 428 12.05 29.15 -24.43
CA LEU A 428 13.15 28.59 -25.19
C LEU A 428 12.60 27.92 -26.45
N GLU A 429 13.01 28.39 -27.63
CA GLU A 429 12.50 27.90 -28.92
C GLU A 429 12.68 26.39 -29.11
N SER A 430 13.76 25.80 -28.56
CA SER A 430 13.99 24.35 -28.64
C SER A 430 13.01 23.52 -27.80
N LEU A 431 12.28 24.15 -26.88
CA LEU A 431 11.26 23.53 -26.02
C LEU A 431 9.85 24.02 -26.32
N SER A 432 9.67 24.92 -27.29
CA SER A 432 8.37 25.46 -27.69
C SER A 432 7.82 24.66 -28.86
N PRO A 433 6.77 23.83 -28.67
CA PRO A 433 6.08 23.17 -29.78
C PRO A 433 5.70 24.15 -30.89
N LEU A 434 5.23 25.35 -30.54
CA LEU A 434 4.84 26.39 -31.49
C LEU A 434 6.00 26.84 -32.39
N ALA A 435 7.22 26.93 -31.86
CA ALA A 435 8.41 27.27 -32.64
C ALA A 435 8.94 26.11 -33.50
N GLN A 436 8.49 24.88 -33.26
CA GLN A 436 8.99 23.65 -33.89
C GLN A 436 7.92 22.93 -34.73
N VAL A 437 6.80 23.60 -35.06
CA VAL A 437 5.68 23.00 -35.80
C VAL A 437 6.12 22.39 -37.13
N ASN A 438 7.05 23.03 -37.83
CA ASN A 438 7.57 22.56 -39.12
C ASN A 438 8.26 21.18 -39.01
N LYS A 439 8.74 20.77 -37.83
CA LYS A 439 9.39 19.48 -37.59
C LYS A 439 8.40 18.34 -37.29
N ILE A 440 7.12 18.64 -37.09
CA ILE A 440 6.10 17.62 -36.78
C ILE A 440 5.80 16.82 -38.05
N GLU A 441 5.94 15.50 -38.00
CA GLU A 441 5.77 14.60 -39.15
C GLU A 441 4.73 13.50 -38.94
N VAL A 442 4.22 13.34 -37.72
CA VAL A 442 3.16 12.36 -37.40
C VAL A 442 1.86 13.07 -37.00
N PRO A 443 0.69 12.48 -37.29
CA PRO A 443 -0.59 13.08 -36.90
C PRO A 443 -0.73 13.17 -35.38
N GLY A 444 -1.48 14.17 -34.90
CA GLY A 444 -1.66 14.32 -33.46
C GLY A 444 -2.95 15.01 -33.05
N TYR A 445 -3.29 14.83 -31.77
CA TYR A 445 -4.43 15.46 -31.12
C TYR A 445 -4.00 16.27 -29.90
N LEU A 446 -4.59 17.45 -29.73
CA LEU A 446 -4.47 18.27 -28.54
C LEU A 446 -5.81 18.25 -27.80
N ILE A 447 -5.78 17.92 -26.52
CA ILE A 447 -6.94 17.93 -25.63
C ILE A 447 -6.68 19.00 -24.57
N ASP A 448 -7.39 20.12 -24.62
CA ASP A 448 -7.18 21.21 -23.66
C ASP A 448 -8.52 21.85 -23.23
N ASN A 449 -8.48 22.57 -22.12
CA ASN A 449 -9.53 23.52 -21.78
C ASN A 449 -9.31 24.78 -22.65
N LYS A 450 -10.37 25.49 -23.07
CA LYS A 450 -10.27 26.66 -23.96
C LYS A 450 -9.08 27.58 -23.61
N ASN A 451 -8.07 27.59 -24.47
CA ASN A 451 -6.87 28.40 -24.32
C ASN A 451 -6.46 28.97 -25.68
N ASN A 452 -6.17 30.27 -25.71
CA ASN A 452 -5.71 31.01 -26.88
C ASN A 452 -4.42 30.42 -27.49
N GLU A 453 -3.61 29.71 -26.70
CA GLU A 453 -2.39 29.04 -27.18
C GLU A 453 -2.70 27.89 -28.15
N MET A 454 -3.73 27.08 -27.86
CA MET A 454 -4.10 25.96 -28.73
C MET A 454 -4.57 26.46 -30.09
N ASP A 455 -5.39 27.50 -30.13
CA ASP A 455 -5.88 28.09 -31.38
C ASP A 455 -4.73 28.64 -32.23
N LYS A 456 -3.78 29.36 -31.60
CA LYS A 456 -2.57 29.85 -32.29
C LYS A 456 -1.74 28.70 -32.86
N PHE A 457 -1.50 27.66 -32.07
CA PHE A 457 -0.75 26.48 -32.51
C PHE A 457 -1.42 25.79 -33.70
N LEU A 458 -2.74 25.57 -33.64
CA LEU A 458 -3.49 24.92 -34.72
C LEU A 458 -3.51 25.75 -36.00
N GLN A 459 -3.53 27.08 -35.90
CA GLN A 459 -3.39 27.96 -37.07
C GLN A 459 -2.02 27.80 -37.75
N VAL A 460 -0.93 27.77 -36.97
CA VAL A 460 0.42 27.56 -37.49
C VAL A 460 0.56 26.15 -38.07
N ALA A 461 0.07 25.12 -37.37
CA ALA A 461 0.07 23.74 -37.85
C ALA A 461 -0.68 23.59 -39.18
N LYS A 462 -1.83 24.26 -39.33
CA LYS A 462 -2.59 24.26 -40.58
C LYS A 462 -1.84 24.99 -41.71
N ALA A 463 -1.17 26.10 -41.40
CA ALA A 463 -0.36 26.84 -42.38
C ALA A 463 0.84 26.02 -42.88
N GLU A 464 1.43 25.21 -42.01
CA GLU A 464 2.52 24.27 -42.31
C GLU A 464 2.02 22.89 -42.80
N GLU A 465 0.74 22.78 -43.16
CA GLU A 465 0.08 21.56 -43.68
C GLU A 465 0.21 20.32 -42.76
N LYS A 466 0.35 20.53 -41.45
CA LYS A 466 0.49 19.45 -40.45
C LYS A 466 -0.88 18.89 -40.04
N SER A 467 -0.95 17.56 -39.90
CA SER A 467 -2.17 16.84 -39.50
C SER A 467 -2.39 16.87 -37.98
N VAL A 468 -2.63 18.04 -37.39
CA VAL A 468 -2.92 18.20 -35.95
C VAL A 468 -4.34 18.73 -35.72
N GLN A 469 -5.06 18.14 -34.76
CA GLN A 469 -6.43 18.53 -34.42
C GLN A 469 -6.55 18.90 -32.93
N GLY A 470 -7.41 19.88 -32.61
CA GLY A 470 -7.72 20.27 -31.23
C GLY A 470 -9.10 19.82 -30.79
N LEU A 471 -9.21 19.40 -29.53
CA LEU A 471 -10.44 18.98 -28.88
C LEU A 471 -10.57 19.70 -27.55
N LEU A 472 -11.72 20.34 -27.34
CA LEU A 472 -12.00 21.09 -26.12
C LEU A 472 -12.63 20.18 -25.06
N LEU A 473 -12.06 20.19 -23.86
CA LEU A 473 -12.73 19.66 -22.67
C LEU A 473 -13.85 20.62 -22.21
N SER A 474 -14.94 20.05 -21.71
CA SER A 474 -16.11 20.81 -21.20
C SER A 474 -15.73 21.94 -20.23
N GLU A 475 -16.46 23.05 -20.28
CA GLU A 475 -16.12 24.34 -19.63
C GLU A 475 -16.06 24.31 -18.09
N ASN A 476 -16.62 23.28 -17.43
CA ASN A 476 -16.60 23.17 -15.96
C ASN A 476 -15.25 22.67 -15.37
N SER A 477 -14.13 22.89 -16.06
CA SER A 477 -12.86 22.19 -15.85
C SER A 477 -11.72 23.06 -15.31
N THR A 478 -11.96 24.33 -15.00
CA THR A 478 -10.93 25.26 -14.50
C THR A 478 -10.39 24.89 -13.12
N ASP A 479 -11.21 24.27 -12.27
CA ASP A 479 -10.84 23.91 -10.89
C ASP A 479 -10.27 22.49 -10.75
N MET A 480 -10.21 21.73 -11.85
CA MET A 480 -9.71 20.35 -11.81
C MET A 480 -8.18 20.29 -11.70
N THR A 481 -7.71 19.43 -10.81
CA THR A 481 -6.29 19.04 -10.75
C THR A 481 -5.88 18.35 -12.05
N LEU A 482 -4.59 18.39 -12.38
CA LEU A 482 -4.07 17.75 -13.60
C LEU A 482 -4.41 16.24 -13.68
N ARG A 483 -4.45 15.56 -12.53
CA ARG A 483 -4.85 14.15 -12.42
C ARG A 483 -6.32 13.93 -12.76
N GLU A 484 -7.22 14.81 -12.30
CA GLU A 484 -8.64 14.75 -12.64
C GLU A 484 -8.85 15.03 -14.12
N LYS A 485 -8.21 16.07 -14.67
CA LYS A 485 -8.24 16.34 -16.12
C LYS A 485 -7.81 15.13 -16.94
N THR A 486 -6.72 14.48 -16.54
CA THR A 486 -6.22 13.28 -17.23
C THR A 486 -7.20 12.12 -17.15
N THR A 487 -7.85 11.94 -15.99
CA THR A 487 -8.86 10.89 -15.80
C THR A 487 -10.08 11.16 -16.68
N THR A 488 -10.57 12.40 -16.73
CA THR A 488 -11.68 12.83 -17.58
C THR A 488 -11.34 12.71 -19.07
N ALA A 489 -10.10 13.00 -19.46
CA ALA A 489 -9.64 12.91 -20.85
C ALA A 489 -9.35 11.48 -21.32
N THR A 490 -9.19 10.52 -20.40
CA THR A 490 -8.75 9.15 -20.73
C THR A 490 -9.66 8.45 -21.74
N PRO A 491 -11.00 8.41 -21.59
CA PRO A 491 -11.86 7.73 -22.55
C PRO A 491 -11.74 8.30 -23.96
N LEU A 492 -11.65 9.63 -24.07
CA LEU A 492 -11.44 10.32 -25.35
C LEU A 492 -10.05 9.99 -25.93
N ALA A 493 -9.00 10.06 -25.12
CA ALA A 493 -7.63 9.76 -25.56
C ALA A 493 -7.50 8.32 -26.10
N ILE A 494 -8.18 7.34 -25.50
CA ILE A 494 -8.21 5.96 -25.99
C ILE A 494 -8.89 5.87 -27.37
N GLN A 495 -10.01 6.57 -27.57
CA GLN A 495 -10.69 6.62 -28.88
C GLN A 495 -9.80 7.23 -29.96
N LEU A 496 -9.08 8.32 -29.64
CA LEU A 496 -8.16 8.98 -30.55
C LEU A 496 -6.94 8.10 -30.86
N ALA A 497 -6.42 7.38 -29.86
CA ALA A 497 -5.35 6.42 -30.08
C ALA A 497 -5.75 5.34 -31.09
N ALA A 498 -6.98 4.81 -30.99
CA ALA A 498 -7.50 3.86 -31.97
C ALA A 498 -7.58 4.45 -33.39
N GLN A 499 -8.00 5.73 -33.53
CA GLN A 499 -8.06 6.41 -34.83
C GLN A 499 -6.67 6.63 -35.45
N LEU A 500 -5.67 7.04 -34.65
CA LEU A 500 -4.30 7.23 -35.12
C LEU A 500 -3.70 5.92 -35.64
N LEU A 501 -3.95 4.81 -34.93
CA LEU A 501 -3.43 3.49 -35.28
C LEU A 501 -4.11 2.88 -36.53
N GLN A 502 -5.36 3.24 -36.82
CA GLN A 502 -6.06 2.78 -38.04
C GLN A 502 -5.56 3.45 -39.32
N LYS A 503 -5.06 4.69 -39.23
CA LYS A 503 -4.59 5.43 -40.41
C LYS A 503 -3.30 4.85 -40.99
N GLU A 504 -2.47 4.21 -40.18
CA GLU A 504 -1.23 3.58 -40.67
C GLU A 504 -1.43 2.19 -41.29
N SER A 505 -2.52 1.50 -40.98
CA SER A 505 -2.80 0.18 -41.56
C SER A 505 -3.47 0.25 -42.94
N SER A 506 -3.76 1.46 -43.44
CA SER A 506 -4.27 1.70 -44.78
C SER A 506 -3.10 2.10 -45.69
N PRO A 507 -2.70 1.25 -46.66
CA PRO A 507 -1.53 1.47 -47.51
C PRO A 507 -1.66 2.68 -48.45
#